data_AF-A0A938MK05-F1
#
_entry.id   AF-A0A938MK05-F1
#
_cell.length_a   1.000
_cell.length_b   1.000
_cell.length_c   1.000
_cell.angle_alpha   90.00
_cell.angle_beta   90.00
_cell.angle_gamma   90.00
#
_symmetry.space_group_name_H-M   'P 1'
#
loop_
_entity.id
_entity.type
_entity.pdbx_description
1 polymer ?
#
loop_
_entity_poly.entity_id
_entity_poly.type
_entity_poly.pdbx_seq_one_letter_code
_entity_poly.pdbx_strand_id
1 'polypeptide(L)'
;MKRTLTLGFVLCGLMPLPCLAADTAKLPEVTVAACQAPVKVDGLLDEPCWRSAKPLTDFRVLGLDEIAKDTAAKLAYDSAWLYVAVACEHPAPQALKPSNFDHDGAVHTDESVEVFIDPGTEGRCYFHLKLNCANVKAEQRAGRDGWREPKWDSPWRSATRIHETGWNAEMAIPLYVLASHGDLKKTRMNVTRNKVVPEIDRQGVIVSEKRQLTTWAPVLKTFHEPDRFGALNGMDVANLEVPFLAGFENARISSYYVADGKYCYDVLLDVRGHNDKSGKVIVTVLDQPVAGKESRLSREVEVKGMKSQPIRLPVAVDSPSQRKATVMMTEAGTGATFRLARIAETSALNLMSVYLDRTYYTTEERAVAVCSLGLPDEALRATKLVATDDKGKVLGETQEASRETQVPMKIKALDVGSHSVNI
;
A
#
# COMPACT_ATOMS: atom_id res chain seq x y z
N MET A 1 11.16 51.58 71.53
CA MET A 1 10.42 51.58 70.25
C MET A 1 10.14 50.14 69.85
N LYS A 2 8.95 49.61 70.16
CA LYS A 2 8.52 48.26 69.77
C LYS A 2 7.85 48.35 68.40
N ARG A 3 8.37 47.62 67.40
CA ARG A 3 7.81 47.55 66.05
C ARG A 3 6.68 46.52 66.03
N THR A 4 5.47 46.98 65.73
CA THR A 4 4.28 46.15 65.52
C THR A 4 4.32 45.60 64.09
N LEU A 5 4.34 44.27 63.93
CA LEU A 5 4.14 43.61 62.63
C LEU A 5 2.64 43.49 62.35
N THR A 6 2.18 44.07 61.25
CA THR A 6 0.81 43.91 60.75
C THR A 6 0.78 42.71 59.80
N LEU A 7 0.04 41.65 60.16
CA LEU A 7 -0.14 40.47 59.33
C LEU A 7 -1.26 40.74 58.31
N GLY A 8 -0.92 40.89 57.04
CA GLY A 8 -1.90 41.06 55.95
C GLY A 8 -2.44 39.70 55.51
N PHE A 9 -3.74 39.46 55.72
CA PHE A 9 -4.47 38.36 55.10
C PHE A 9 -4.64 38.65 53.60
N VAL A 10 -3.94 37.90 52.74
CA VAL A 10 -4.22 37.88 51.30
C VAL A 10 -5.36 36.89 51.08
N LEU A 11 -6.55 37.42 50.81
CA LEU A 11 -7.71 36.66 50.37
C LEU A 11 -7.43 36.16 48.95
N CYS A 12 -6.92 34.93 48.83
CA CYS A 12 -6.70 34.28 47.54
C CYS A 12 -8.08 33.89 46.97
N GLY A 13 -8.63 34.72 46.09
CA GLY A 13 -9.86 34.41 45.38
C GLY A 13 -9.65 33.17 44.51
N LEU A 14 -10.34 32.07 44.82
CA LEU A 14 -10.50 30.95 43.90
C LEU A 14 -11.20 31.48 42.64
N MET A 15 -10.43 31.73 41.58
CA MET A 15 -10.99 31.77 40.24
C MET A 15 -11.46 30.36 39.89
N PRO A 16 -12.73 30.14 39.53
CA PRO A 16 -13.15 28.85 39.02
C PRO A 16 -12.36 28.59 37.74
N LEU A 17 -11.60 27.48 37.72
CA LEU A 17 -11.04 26.94 36.48
C LEU A 17 -12.18 26.86 35.44
N PRO A 18 -12.01 27.38 34.22
CA PRO A 18 -13.00 27.16 33.18
C PRO A 18 -13.14 25.65 33.00
N CYS A 19 -14.30 25.13 33.37
CA CYS A 19 -14.74 23.80 33.03
C CYS A 19 -14.70 23.74 31.49
N LEU A 20 -13.76 22.97 30.92
CA LEU A 20 -13.79 22.60 29.52
C LEU A 20 -15.17 22.01 29.28
N ALA A 21 -16.04 22.75 28.61
CA ALA A 21 -17.33 22.25 28.18
C ALA A 21 -17.05 20.96 27.40
N ALA A 22 -17.58 19.84 27.88
CA ALA A 22 -17.62 18.63 27.10
C ALA A 22 -18.29 19.00 25.77
N ASP A 23 -17.58 18.77 24.67
CA ASP A 23 -18.11 18.99 23.34
C ASP A 23 -19.35 18.11 23.16
N THR A 24 -20.52 18.74 23.25
CA THR A 24 -21.86 18.13 23.25
C THR A 24 -22.43 18.02 21.83
N ALA A 25 -21.62 18.28 20.79
CA ALA A 25 -22.06 18.16 19.41
C ALA A 25 -22.52 16.71 19.13
N LYS A 26 -23.78 16.58 18.69
CA LYS A 26 -24.34 15.30 18.27
C LYS A 26 -23.49 14.76 17.12
N LEU A 27 -22.99 13.54 17.27
CA LEU A 27 -22.22 12.86 16.23
C LEU A 27 -23.08 12.66 14.98
N PRO A 28 -22.48 12.70 13.78
CA PRO A 28 -23.24 12.59 12.55
C PRO A 28 -23.83 11.19 12.39
N GLU A 29 -24.91 11.11 11.64
CA GLU A 29 -25.57 9.85 11.28
C GLU A 29 -25.98 9.88 9.81
N VAL A 30 -25.98 8.71 9.17
CA VAL A 30 -26.37 8.58 7.77
C VAL A 30 -27.14 7.29 7.54
N THR A 31 -28.18 7.35 6.72
CA THR A 31 -28.88 6.17 6.22
C THR A 31 -28.14 5.65 4.99
N VAL A 32 -27.66 4.40 5.07
CA VAL A 32 -26.92 3.75 3.98
C VAL A 32 -27.90 3.29 2.91
N ALA A 33 -27.63 3.59 1.64
CA ALA A 33 -28.51 3.21 0.55
C ALA A 33 -28.40 1.71 0.24
N ALA A 34 -29.52 1.02 0.03
CA ALA A 34 -29.50 -0.35 -0.49
C ALA A 34 -29.25 -0.35 -2.01
N CYS A 35 -28.31 -1.16 -2.49
CA CYS A 35 -28.09 -1.43 -3.90
C CYS A 35 -28.89 -2.66 -4.33
N GLN A 36 -29.61 -2.56 -5.45
CA GLN A 36 -30.36 -3.69 -6.03
C GLN A 36 -29.47 -4.63 -6.85
N ALA A 37 -28.32 -4.14 -7.30
CA ALA A 37 -27.31 -4.90 -8.03
C ALA A 37 -25.93 -4.61 -7.41
N PRO A 38 -24.99 -5.57 -7.45
CA PRO A 38 -23.64 -5.35 -6.94
C PRO A 38 -22.95 -4.17 -7.63
N VAL A 39 -22.23 -3.37 -6.86
CA VAL A 39 -21.41 -2.26 -7.39
C VAL A 39 -20.19 -2.84 -8.11
N LYS A 40 -19.88 -2.29 -9.28
CA LYS A 40 -18.67 -2.64 -10.02
C LYS A 40 -17.56 -1.71 -9.56
N VAL A 41 -16.78 -2.19 -8.58
CA VAL A 41 -15.67 -1.43 -7.97
C VAL A 41 -14.58 -1.12 -9.00
N ASP A 42 -14.68 0.03 -9.68
CA ASP A 42 -13.80 0.49 -10.76
C ASP A 42 -13.41 1.98 -10.66
N GLY A 43 -13.94 2.71 -9.66
CA GLY A 43 -13.62 4.11 -9.39
C GLY A 43 -14.37 5.12 -10.26
N LEU A 44 -15.37 4.68 -11.04
CA LEU A 44 -16.21 5.57 -11.86
C LEU A 44 -17.33 6.24 -11.07
N LEU A 45 -17.83 5.58 -10.02
CA LEU A 45 -18.94 6.05 -9.18
C LEU A 45 -20.23 6.32 -10.00
N ASP A 46 -20.54 5.47 -10.99
CA ASP A 46 -21.64 5.68 -11.94
C ASP A 46 -22.86 4.77 -11.73
N GLU A 47 -22.78 3.83 -10.78
CA GLU A 47 -23.86 2.92 -10.43
C GLU A 47 -25.13 3.63 -9.95
N PRO A 48 -26.31 3.04 -10.23
CA PRO A 48 -27.58 3.64 -9.84
C PRO A 48 -27.70 3.96 -8.34
N CYS A 49 -27.19 3.09 -7.44
CA CYS A 49 -27.32 3.33 -6.01
C CYS A 49 -26.50 4.54 -5.52
N TRP A 50 -25.46 4.97 -6.24
CA TRP A 50 -24.74 6.20 -5.94
C TRP A 50 -25.55 7.48 -6.17
N ARG A 51 -26.60 7.42 -7.00
CA ARG A 51 -27.50 8.56 -7.23
C ARG A 51 -28.48 8.74 -6.07
N SER A 52 -28.91 7.64 -5.44
CA SER A 52 -29.81 7.66 -4.27
C SER A 52 -29.07 7.79 -2.94
N ALA A 53 -27.78 7.49 -2.88
CA ALA A 53 -26.99 7.58 -1.66
C ALA A 53 -26.83 9.04 -1.20
N LYS A 54 -27.16 9.29 0.08
CA LYS A 54 -26.95 10.60 0.70
C LYS A 54 -25.45 10.90 0.77
N PRO A 55 -24.97 12.03 0.21
CA PRO A 55 -23.56 12.38 0.28
C PRO A 55 -23.17 12.83 1.70
N LEU A 56 -21.96 12.46 2.09
CA LEU A 56 -21.25 12.96 3.25
C LEU A 56 -20.35 14.10 2.76
N THR A 57 -20.64 15.34 3.13
CA THR A 57 -19.95 16.53 2.57
C THR A 57 -19.25 17.40 3.61
N ASP A 58 -19.62 17.28 4.89
CA ASP A 58 -19.16 18.17 5.95
C ASP A 58 -17.84 17.67 6.57
N PHE A 59 -16.86 17.39 5.71
CA PHE A 59 -15.52 17.01 6.16
C PHE A 59 -14.85 18.19 6.85
N ARG A 60 -14.31 17.97 8.05
CA ARG A 60 -13.65 19.00 8.85
C ARG A 60 -12.16 18.76 8.96
N VAL A 61 -11.39 19.84 8.94
CA VAL A 61 -9.94 19.79 9.17
C VAL A 61 -9.67 19.34 10.60
N LEU A 62 -8.77 18.37 10.76
CA LEU A 62 -8.45 17.79 12.07
C LEU A 62 -8.00 18.88 13.06
N GLY A 63 -8.66 18.93 14.22
CA GLY A 63 -8.36 19.90 15.28
C GLY A 63 -8.83 21.33 15.01
N LEU A 64 -9.52 21.59 13.89
CA LEU A 64 -10.06 22.89 13.52
C LEU A 64 -11.56 22.79 13.20
N ASP A 65 -12.32 23.85 13.50
CA ASP A 65 -13.73 23.96 13.11
C ASP A 65 -13.88 24.48 11.66
N GLU A 66 -13.00 24.04 10.76
CA GLU A 66 -12.96 24.43 9.35
C GLU A 66 -13.51 23.30 8.48
N ILE A 67 -14.47 23.60 7.60
CA ILE A 67 -15.03 22.64 6.64
C ILE A 67 -14.18 22.64 5.36
N ALA A 68 -13.65 21.48 5.00
CA ALA A 68 -13.03 21.21 3.71
C ALA A 68 -14.10 20.76 2.71
N LYS A 69 -14.24 21.47 1.59
CA LYS A 69 -15.28 21.22 0.57
C LYS A 69 -14.78 20.42 -0.63
N ASP A 70 -13.61 19.80 -0.52
CA ASP A 70 -12.93 19.09 -1.60
C ASP A 70 -13.09 17.56 -1.51
N THR A 71 -13.91 17.09 -0.57
CA THR A 71 -14.09 15.67 -0.30
C THR A 71 -15.56 15.38 -0.06
N ALA A 72 -16.09 14.40 -0.78
CA ALA A 72 -17.43 13.89 -0.55
C ALA A 72 -17.41 12.36 -0.54
N ALA A 73 -18.13 11.74 0.38
CA ALA A 73 -18.27 10.29 0.43
C ALA A 73 -19.73 9.85 0.26
N LYS A 74 -19.95 8.64 -0.24
CA LYS A 74 -21.26 8.00 -0.33
C LYS A 74 -21.15 6.57 0.13
N LEU A 75 -22.22 6.09 0.76
CA LEU A 75 -22.30 4.73 1.29
C LEU A 75 -23.49 4.01 0.69
N ALA A 76 -23.26 2.76 0.33
CA ALA A 76 -24.32 1.87 -0.10
C ALA A 76 -24.02 0.44 0.37
N TYR A 77 -25.00 -0.46 0.34
CA TYR A 77 -24.79 -1.86 0.72
C TYR A 77 -25.68 -2.80 -0.09
N ASP A 78 -25.27 -4.06 -0.20
CA ASP A 78 -26.10 -5.16 -0.68
C ASP A 78 -26.07 -6.35 0.31
N SER A 79 -26.44 -7.56 -0.12
CA SER A 79 -26.40 -8.76 0.71
C SER A 79 -25.00 -9.18 1.16
N ALA A 80 -23.94 -8.77 0.45
CA ALA A 80 -22.57 -9.24 0.65
C ALA A 80 -21.59 -8.15 1.07
N TRP A 81 -21.82 -6.89 0.67
CA TRP A 81 -20.84 -5.81 0.73
C TRP A 81 -21.40 -4.52 1.33
N LEU A 82 -20.56 -3.84 2.11
CA LEU A 82 -20.66 -2.41 2.37
C LEU A 82 -19.76 -1.69 1.37
N TYR A 83 -20.33 -0.79 0.58
CA TYR A 83 -19.63 0.01 -0.40
C TYR A 83 -19.36 1.42 0.12
N VAL A 84 -18.14 1.89 -0.10
CA VAL A 84 -17.71 3.26 0.24
C VAL A 84 -17.11 3.89 -1.01
N ALA A 85 -17.74 4.95 -1.48
CA ALA A 85 -17.24 5.79 -2.57
C ALA A 85 -16.75 7.12 -1.98
N VAL A 86 -15.56 7.57 -2.36
CA VAL A 86 -15.01 8.87 -1.96
C VAL A 86 -14.55 9.61 -3.20
N ALA A 87 -15.13 10.78 -3.44
CA ALA A 87 -14.69 11.72 -4.46
C ALA A 87 -13.79 12.77 -3.81
N CYS A 88 -12.58 12.91 -4.35
CA CYS A 88 -11.53 13.77 -3.79
C CYS A 88 -11.09 14.79 -4.85
N GLU A 89 -11.60 16.01 -4.76
CA GLU A 89 -11.08 17.12 -5.56
C GLU A 89 -9.63 17.42 -5.14
N HIS A 90 -8.78 17.71 -6.11
CA HIS A 90 -7.36 17.98 -5.87
C HIS A 90 -6.87 19.11 -6.77
N PRO A 91 -6.13 20.11 -6.26
CA PRO A 91 -5.69 21.26 -7.05
C PRO A 91 -4.64 20.93 -8.11
N ALA A 92 -3.95 19.80 -7.97
CA ALA A 92 -2.95 19.33 -8.92
C ALA A 92 -3.02 17.79 -9.10
N PRO A 93 -4.10 17.23 -9.70
CA PRO A 93 -4.30 15.78 -9.77
C PRO A 93 -3.19 15.08 -10.56
N GLN A 94 -2.70 15.71 -11.61
CA GLN A 94 -1.62 15.20 -12.46
C GLN A 94 -0.24 15.22 -11.77
N ALA A 95 -0.12 15.93 -10.65
CA ALA A 95 1.09 15.96 -9.84
C ALA A 95 1.08 14.94 -8.70
N LEU A 96 -0.01 14.17 -8.54
CA LEU A 96 -0.07 13.09 -7.55
C LEU A 96 0.98 12.04 -7.88
N LYS A 97 1.95 11.88 -6.97
CA LYS A 97 3.02 10.88 -7.06
C LYS A 97 3.07 10.08 -5.77
N PRO A 98 2.24 9.02 -5.64
CA PRO A 98 2.30 8.12 -4.50
C PRO A 98 3.71 7.57 -4.33
N SER A 99 4.17 7.49 -3.09
CA SER A 99 5.49 6.99 -2.73
C SER A 99 5.42 5.57 -2.13
N ASN A 100 4.24 5.19 -1.60
CA ASN A 100 4.01 3.89 -0.98
C ASN A 100 3.30 2.96 -1.95
N PHE A 101 3.97 1.85 -2.29
CA PHE A 101 3.45 0.80 -3.17
C PHE A 101 3.38 -0.57 -2.48
N ASP A 102 3.74 -0.62 -1.20
CA ASP A 102 3.73 -1.82 -0.40
C ASP A 102 2.38 -1.91 0.33
N HIS A 103 1.74 -3.07 0.20
CA HIS A 103 0.57 -3.42 1.01
C HIS A 103 0.95 -3.38 2.49
N ASP A 104 0.07 -2.83 3.33
CA ASP A 104 0.33 -2.53 4.75
C ASP A 104 1.49 -1.56 5.05
N GLY A 105 2.02 -0.89 4.02
CA GLY A 105 3.02 0.16 4.16
C GLY A 105 2.47 1.46 4.77
N ALA A 106 3.25 2.53 4.68
CA ALA A 106 2.88 3.85 5.18
C ALA A 106 1.89 4.58 4.25
N VAL A 107 0.81 3.91 3.82
CA VAL A 107 -0.21 4.41 2.87
C VAL A 107 -0.76 5.78 3.27
N HIS A 108 -0.97 6.01 4.58
CA HIS A 108 -1.42 7.28 5.17
C HIS A 108 -0.48 8.47 4.90
N THR A 109 0.78 8.20 4.52
CA THR A 109 1.73 9.25 4.14
C THR A 109 1.51 9.75 2.72
N ASP A 110 0.83 9.01 1.83
CA ASP A 110 0.43 9.53 0.51
C ASP A 110 -0.92 10.26 0.57
N GLU A 111 -1.31 10.89 -0.55
CA GLU A 111 -2.70 11.28 -0.84
C GLU A 111 -3.60 10.03 -0.74
N SER A 112 -4.40 9.97 0.31
CA SER A 112 -5.14 8.76 0.69
C SER A 112 -6.44 9.07 1.41
N VAL A 113 -7.34 8.09 1.37
CA VAL A 113 -8.55 8.04 2.20
C VAL A 113 -8.41 6.92 3.22
N GLU A 114 -9.00 7.12 4.40
CA GLU A 114 -9.09 6.09 5.41
C GLU A 114 -10.54 5.91 5.84
N VAL A 115 -10.93 4.66 6.04
CA VAL A 115 -12.26 4.27 6.51
C VAL A 115 -12.11 3.50 7.80
N PHE A 116 -12.77 3.99 8.84
CA PHE A 116 -12.82 3.38 10.15
C PHE A 116 -14.20 2.80 10.38
N ILE A 117 -14.31 1.52 10.73
CA ILE A 117 -15.61 0.85 10.90
C ILE A 117 -15.63 0.11 12.23
N ASP A 118 -16.51 0.49 13.13
CA ASP A 118 -16.84 -0.26 14.33
C ASP A 118 -18.19 -0.96 14.14
N PRO A 119 -18.28 -2.30 14.05
CA PRO A 119 -19.54 -3.01 13.87
C PRO A 119 -20.35 -3.10 15.18
N GLY A 120 -20.37 -2.06 16.01
CA GLY A 120 -21.13 -2.05 17.27
C GLY A 120 -20.40 -2.67 18.47
N THR A 121 -19.07 -2.64 18.48
CA THR A 121 -18.22 -3.12 19.57
C THR A 121 -17.90 -2.05 20.61
N GLU A 122 -18.41 -0.83 20.44
CA GLU A 122 -18.16 0.31 21.33
C GLU A 122 -16.66 0.65 21.42
N GLY A 123 -15.99 0.59 20.27
CA GLY A 123 -14.58 0.87 20.10
C GLY A 123 -13.63 -0.21 20.62
N ARG A 124 -14.14 -1.37 21.09
CA ARG A 124 -13.27 -2.49 21.50
C ARG A 124 -12.54 -3.13 20.32
N CYS A 125 -13.19 -3.20 19.16
CA CYS A 125 -12.59 -3.69 17.92
C CYS A 125 -13.21 -2.97 16.71
N TYR A 126 -12.42 -2.12 16.06
CA TYR A 126 -12.80 -1.49 14.80
C TYR A 126 -11.77 -1.78 13.72
N PHE A 127 -12.22 -1.74 12.47
CA PHE A 127 -11.40 -1.89 11.28
C PHE A 127 -10.88 -0.53 10.84
N HIS A 128 -9.61 -0.46 10.46
CA HIS A 128 -9.00 0.72 9.87
C HIS A 128 -8.46 0.34 8.50
N LEU A 129 -9.12 0.81 7.45
CA LEU A 129 -8.81 0.54 6.05
C LEU A 129 -8.24 1.81 5.41
N LYS A 130 -7.12 1.71 4.70
CA LYS A 130 -6.44 2.83 4.04
C LYS A 130 -6.32 2.53 2.56
N LEU A 131 -6.55 3.55 1.74
CA LEU A 131 -6.43 3.48 0.28
C LEU A 131 -5.77 4.75 -0.25
N ASN A 132 -4.60 4.66 -0.89
CA ASN A 132 -4.02 5.80 -1.60
C ASN A 132 -4.53 5.89 -3.05
N CYS A 133 -4.27 7.02 -3.71
CA CYS A 133 -4.72 7.25 -5.09
C CYS A 133 -4.09 6.31 -6.14
N ALA A 134 -3.03 5.55 -5.79
CA ALA A 134 -2.46 4.46 -6.61
C ALA A 134 -3.11 3.09 -6.36
N ASN A 135 -4.25 3.04 -5.63
CA ASN A 135 -4.96 1.82 -5.27
C ASN A 135 -4.17 0.87 -4.35
N VAL A 136 -3.21 1.40 -3.60
CA VAL A 136 -2.42 0.65 -2.61
C VAL A 136 -3.19 0.65 -1.29
N LYS A 137 -3.31 -0.54 -0.71
CA LYS A 137 -4.14 -0.82 0.44
C LYS A 137 -3.32 -1.07 1.68
N ALA A 138 -3.87 -0.70 2.83
CA ALA A 138 -3.40 -1.19 4.11
C ALA A 138 -4.59 -1.36 5.06
N GLU A 139 -4.56 -2.37 5.90
CA GLU A 139 -5.62 -2.62 6.86
C GLU A 139 -5.09 -3.09 8.21
N GLN A 140 -5.90 -2.91 9.25
CA GLN A 140 -5.64 -3.45 10.58
C GLN A 140 -6.94 -3.47 11.38
N ARG A 141 -6.93 -4.27 12.46
CA ARG A 141 -7.89 -4.11 13.56
C ARG A 141 -7.28 -3.27 14.67
N ALA A 142 -8.13 -2.55 15.37
CA ALA A 142 -7.71 -1.61 16.40
C ALA A 142 -8.75 -1.47 17.52
N GLY A 143 -8.29 -1.03 18.69
CA GLY A 143 -9.09 -0.78 19.87
C GLY A 143 -8.90 0.65 20.38
N ARG A 144 -9.91 1.14 21.12
CA ARG A 144 -9.91 2.46 21.75
C ARG A 144 -8.87 2.62 22.86
N ASP A 145 -8.40 1.51 23.41
CA ASP A 145 -7.32 1.41 24.38
C ASP A 145 -5.91 1.52 23.75
N GLY A 146 -5.84 1.68 22.42
CA GLY A 146 -4.58 1.73 21.69
C GLY A 146 -4.13 0.38 21.15
N TRP A 147 -4.85 -0.71 21.42
CA TRP A 147 -4.57 -2.01 20.81
C TRP A 147 -4.59 -1.91 19.27
N ARG A 148 -3.65 -2.58 18.62
CA ARG A 148 -3.54 -2.69 17.16
C ARG A 148 -3.14 -4.12 16.82
N GLU A 149 -3.76 -4.67 15.79
CA GLU A 149 -3.35 -5.92 15.17
C GLU A 149 -2.86 -5.61 13.75
N PRO A 150 -1.59 -5.20 13.61
CA PRO A 150 -0.99 -4.99 12.30
C PRO A 150 -0.91 -6.34 11.56
N LYS A 151 -1.01 -6.32 10.23
CA LYS A 151 -1.01 -7.50 9.34
C LYS A 151 -2.26 -8.39 9.44
N TRP A 152 -3.33 -7.89 10.06
CA TRP A 152 -4.63 -8.51 9.89
C TRP A 152 -5.12 -8.21 8.48
N ASP A 153 -5.08 -9.20 7.58
CA ASP A 153 -5.50 -9.05 6.19
C ASP A 153 -7.01 -9.28 6.05
N SER A 154 -7.69 -8.35 5.38
CA SER A 154 -9.10 -8.48 5.00
C SER A 154 -9.24 -8.46 3.49
N PRO A 155 -10.06 -9.35 2.89
CA PRO A 155 -10.20 -9.43 1.44
C PRO A 155 -11.18 -8.37 0.88
N TRP A 156 -11.07 -7.12 1.32
CA TRP A 156 -11.86 -6.02 0.77
C TRP A 156 -11.37 -5.65 -0.63
N ARG A 157 -12.28 -5.21 -1.49
CA ARG A 157 -11.98 -4.85 -2.88
C ARG A 157 -11.84 -3.35 -3.03
N SER A 158 -11.00 -2.92 -3.96
CA SER A 158 -10.84 -1.49 -4.24
C SER A 158 -10.56 -1.17 -5.70
N ALA A 159 -10.86 0.06 -6.06
CA ALA A 159 -10.38 0.72 -7.25
C ALA A 159 -10.17 2.21 -6.97
N THR A 160 -9.23 2.81 -7.70
CA THR A 160 -9.06 4.26 -7.72
C THR A 160 -8.99 4.75 -9.15
N ARG A 161 -9.41 6.00 -9.36
CA ARG A 161 -9.31 6.66 -10.66
C ARG A 161 -8.91 8.11 -10.50
N ILE A 162 -7.74 8.47 -11.01
CA ILE A 162 -7.32 9.87 -11.17
C ILE A 162 -8.02 10.45 -12.41
N HIS A 163 -8.57 11.65 -12.28
CA HIS A 163 -9.24 12.39 -13.34
C HIS A 163 -8.82 13.88 -13.31
N GLU A 164 -9.42 14.69 -14.17
CA GLU A 164 -8.96 16.08 -14.42
C GLU A 164 -9.06 17.00 -13.19
N THR A 165 -10.04 16.76 -12.32
CA THR A 165 -10.33 17.60 -11.14
C THR A 165 -9.89 16.99 -9.82
N GLY A 166 -9.40 15.75 -9.82
CA GLY A 166 -9.16 15.01 -8.59
C GLY A 166 -8.96 13.52 -8.80
N TRP A 167 -9.40 12.74 -7.82
CA TRP A 167 -9.42 11.29 -7.91
C TRP A 167 -10.60 10.71 -7.13
N ASN A 168 -11.01 9.51 -7.50
CA ASN A 168 -12.03 8.74 -6.79
C ASN A 168 -11.41 7.50 -6.15
N ALA A 169 -11.92 7.15 -4.98
CA ALA A 169 -11.71 5.88 -4.30
C ALA A 169 -13.04 5.13 -4.21
N GLU A 170 -13.02 3.84 -4.50
CA GLU A 170 -14.18 2.97 -4.35
C GLU A 170 -13.77 1.68 -3.66
N MET A 171 -14.49 1.31 -2.60
CA MET A 171 -14.16 0.22 -1.70
C MET A 171 -15.38 -0.68 -1.51
N ALA A 172 -15.19 -2.00 -1.52
CA ALA A 172 -16.21 -2.96 -1.10
C ALA A 172 -15.67 -3.79 0.07
N ILE A 173 -16.28 -3.61 1.24
CA ILE A 173 -15.94 -4.26 2.50
C ILE A 173 -16.91 -5.43 2.70
N PRO A 174 -16.44 -6.68 2.87
CA PRO A 174 -17.34 -7.81 3.02
C PRO A 174 -18.12 -7.72 4.34
N LEU A 175 -19.45 -7.65 4.26
CA LEU A 175 -20.33 -7.54 5.43
C LEU A 175 -20.17 -8.72 6.39
N TYR A 176 -19.87 -9.91 5.86
CA TYR A 176 -19.68 -11.10 6.71
C TYR A 176 -18.46 -10.99 7.64
N VAL A 177 -17.43 -10.24 7.26
CA VAL A 177 -16.28 -9.95 8.13
C VAL A 177 -16.67 -9.00 9.25
N LEU A 178 -17.48 -7.99 8.94
CA LEU A 178 -17.98 -7.05 9.95
C LEU A 178 -18.94 -7.76 10.93
N ALA A 179 -19.85 -8.58 10.40
CA ALA A 179 -20.83 -9.35 11.17
C ALA A 179 -20.19 -10.41 12.08
N SER A 180 -18.99 -10.90 11.74
CA SER A 180 -18.27 -11.83 12.62
C SER A 180 -17.64 -11.16 13.86
N HIS A 181 -17.67 -9.83 13.93
CA HIS A 181 -17.07 -9.04 15.02
C HIS A 181 -18.08 -8.20 15.81
N GLY A 182 -19.31 -8.04 15.31
CA GLY A 182 -20.33 -7.25 15.98
C GLY A 182 -21.70 -7.28 15.31
N ASP A 183 -22.55 -6.34 15.69
CA ASP A 183 -23.90 -6.17 15.20
C ASP A 183 -23.93 -5.08 14.11
N LEU A 184 -24.19 -5.50 12.86
CA LEU A 184 -24.26 -4.58 11.71
C LEU A 184 -25.24 -3.42 11.94
N LYS A 185 -26.31 -3.61 12.72
CA LYS A 185 -27.30 -2.56 13.02
C LYS A 185 -26.78 -1.46 13.93
N LYS A 186 -25.66 -1.72 14.60
CA LYS A 186 -24.97 -0.78 15.50
C LYS A 186 -23.67 -0.26 14.89
N THR A 187 -23.48 -0.45 13.58
CA THR A 187 -22.27 -0.03 12.90
C THR A 187 -22.10 1.48 13.01
N ARG A 188 -20.88 1.88 13.36
CA ARG A 188 -20.41 3.26 13.36
C ARG A 188 -19.20 3.36 12.45
N MET A 189 -19.05 4.50 11.80
CA MET A 189 -17.97 4.68 10.82
C MET A 189 -17.40 6.10 10.86
N ASN A 190 -16.16 6.24 10.41
CA ASN A 190 -15.61 7.51 9.98
C ASN A 190 -14.92 7.38 8.62
N VAL A 191 -14.99 8.43 7.81
CA VAL A 191 -14.21 8.56 6.57
C VAL A 191 -13.30 9.75 6.73
N THR A 192 -12.02 9.58 6.41
CA THR A 192 -11.01 10.61 6.53
C THR A 192 -10.20 10.70 5.26
N ARG A 193 -9.49 11.82 5.10
CA ARG A 193 -8.56 12.03 3.98
C ARG A 193 -7.25 12.61 4.49
N ASN A 194 -6.15 11.97 4.10
CA ASN A 194 -4.81 12.56 4.18
C ASN A 194 -4.54 13.25 2.85
N LYS A 195 -4.83 14.56 2.78
CA LYS A 195 -4.59 15.34 1.56
C LYS A 195 -3.13 15.79 1.50
N VAL A 196 -2.47 15.56 0.38
CA VAL A 196 -1.07 15.94 0.13
C VAL A 196 -1.00 16.82 -1.12
N VAL A 197 -0.78 18.11 -0.92
CA VAL A 197 -0.64 19.08 -2.01
C VAL A 197 0.83 19.36 -2.27
N PRO A 198 1.40 18.92 -3.41
CA PRO A 198 2.78 19.24 -3.76
C PRO A 198 2.91 20.72 -4.09
N GLU A 199 3.96 21.36 -3.57
CA GLU A 199 4.40 22.67 -4.02
C GLU A 199 5.43 22.49 -5.13
N ILE A 200 5.15 23.05 -6.30
CA ILE A 200 5.94 22.85 -7.51
C ILE A 200 6.58 24.18 -7.91
N ASP A 201 7.88 24.17 -8.17
CA ASP A 201 8.60 25.35 -8.65
C ASP A 201 8.36 25.63 -10.15
N ARG A 202 9.03 26.66 -10.68
CA ARG A 202 8.90 27.07 -12.10
C ARG A 202 9.46 26.02 -13.07
N GLN A 203 10.27 25.08 -12.59
CA GLN A 203 10.91 24.03 -13.35
C GLN A 203 10.11 22.71 -13.32
N GLY A 204 8.97 22.68 -12.62
CA GLY A 204 8.14 21.49 -12.50
C GLY A 204 8.62 20.51 -11.41
N VAL A 205 9.50 20.96 -10.51
CA VAL A 205 10.05 20.13 -9.43
C VAL A 205 9.23 20.34 -8.16
N ILE A 206 8.90 19.23 -7.48
CA ILE A 206 8.26 19.27 -6.16
C ILE A 206 9.30 19.72 -5.14
N VAL A 207 9.09 20.87 -4.51
CA VAL A 207 10.00 21.45 -3.51
C VAL A 207 9.54 21.22 -2.08
N SER A 208 8.24 21.02 -1.87
CA SER A 208 7.65 20.75 -0.56
C SER A 208 6.28 20.08 -0.73
N GLU A 209 5.69 19.61 0.39
CA GLU A 209 4.34 19.08 0.43
C GLU A 209 3.56 19.71 1.59
N LYS A 210 2.35 20.19 1.32
CA LYS A 210 1.39 20.62 2.33
C LYS A 210 0.44 19.48 2.65
N ARG A 211 0.28 19.19 3.94
CA ARG A 211 -0.64 18.16 4.43
C ARG A 211 -1.87 18.77 5.08
N GLN A 212 -3.03 18.24 4.75
CA GLN A 212 -4.28 18.55 5.41
C GLN A 212 -5.02 17.26 5.74
N LEU A 213 -5.36 17.09 7.02
CA LEU A 213 -6.08 15.93 7.51
C LEU A 213 -7.55 16.34 7.66
N THR A 214 -8.47 15.60 7.04
CA THR A 214 -9.90 15.90 7.15
C THR A 214 -10.71 14.68 7.56
N THR A 215 -11.84 14.89 8.22
CA THR A 215 -12.68 13.83 8.80
C THR A 215 -14.15 14.14 8.63
N TRP A 216 -14.97 13.16 8.27
CA TRP A 216 -16.43 13.33 8.21
C TRP A 216 -17.06 13.42 9.59
N ALA A 217 -16.76 12.45 10.47
CA ALA A 217 -17.16 12.51 11.86
C ALA A 217 -16.07 13.26 12.65
N PRO A 218 -16.36 14.43 13.25
CA PRO A 218 -15.33 15.25 13.86
C PRO A 218 -14.63 14.54 15.03
N VAL A 219 -13.30 14.51 15.00
CA VAL A 219 -12.44 13.95 16.04
C VAL A 219 -11.58 15.07 16.65
N LEU A 220 -11.09 14.89 17.87
CA LEU A 220 -10.42 15.95 18.61
C LEU A 220 -8.91 16.02 18.35
N LYS A 221 -8.27 14.86 18.32
CA LYS A 221 -6.80 14.72 18.33
C LYS A 221 -6.30 13.80 17.22
N THR A 222 -7.02 12.73 16.93
CA THR A 222 -6.57 11.70 16.00
C THR A 222 -7.76 10.99 15.35
N PHE A 223 -7.57 10.43 14.16
CA PHE A 223 -8.61 9.61 13.51
C PHE A 223 -8.98 8.37 14.33
N HIS A 224 -8.12 7.92 15.25
CA HIS A 224 -8.31 6.78 16.13
C HIS A 224 -9.18 7.06 17.37
N GLU A 225 -10.32 7.74 17.19
CA GLU A 225 -11.28 8.06 18.25
C GLU A 225 -12.65 7.39 17.97
N PRO A 226 -12.79 6.06 18.19
CA PRO A 226 -14.00 5.32 17.79
C PRO A 226 -15.28 5.78 18.48
N ASP A 227 -15.18 6.41 19.65
CA ASP A 227 -16.32 7.05 20.32
C ASP A 227 -16.92 8.21 19.51
N ARG A 228 -16.19 8.76 18.53
CA ARG A 228 -16.61 9.86 17.66
C ARG A 228 -17.16 9.38 16.32
N PHE A 229 -17.09 8.09 16.00
CA PHE A 229 -17.57 7.57 14.72
C PHE A 229 -19.07 7.82 14.52
N GLY A 230 -19.48 8.24 13.32
CA GLY A 230 -20.88 8.51 12.99
C GLY A 230 -21.70 7.23 12.85
N ALA A 231 -23.00 7.28 13.15
CA ALA A 231 -23.87 6.11 13.10
C ALA A 231 -24.31 5.77 11.66
N LEU A 232 -24.28 4.49 11.30
CA LEU A 232 -24.82 3.98 10.04
C LEU A 232 -26.19 3.35 10.28
N ASN A 233 -27.22 3.95 9.69
CA ASN A 233 -28.61 3.52 9.82
C ASN A 233 -29.08 2.77 8.56
N GLY A 234 -30.04 1.87 8.72
CA GLY A 234 -30.74 1.20 7.61
C GLY A 234 -30.01 0.02 6.97
N MET A 235 -28.94 -0.49 7.59
CA MET A 235 -28.26 -1.73 7.17
C MET A 235 -28.98 -2.98 7.71
N ASP A 236 -30.22 -3.20 7.29
CA ASP A 236 -31.00 -4.39 7.63
C ASP A 236 -30.72 -5.53 6.62
N VAL A 237 -29.56 -6.17 6.77
CA VAL A 237 -29.13 -7.26 5.88
C VAL A 237 -29.87 -8.55 6.27
N ALA A 238 -31.02 -8.81 5.63
CA ALA A 238 -31.85 -9.97 5.95
C ALA A 238 -31.16 -11.31 5.61
N ASN A 239 -30.48 -11.37 4.47
CA ASN A 239 -29.76 -12.55 3.98
C ASN A 239 -28.31 -12.16 3.73
N LEU A 240 -27.47 -12.34 4.75
CA LEU A 240 -26.04 -12.07 4.64
C LEU A 240 -25.37 -13.12 3.75
N GLU A 241 -24.85 -12.67 2.61
CA GLU A 241 -24.12 -13.50 1.67
C GLU A 241 -22.62 -13.46 1.94
N VAL A 242 -21.97 -14.63 1.88
CA VAL A 242 -20.52 -14.73 1.89
C VAL A 242 -20.04 -14.67 0.43
N PRO A 243 -19.33 -13.63 -0.01
CA PRO A 243 -18.88 -13.55 -1.40
C PRO A 243 -17.65 -14.44 -1.67
N PHE A 244 -17.32 -14.66 -2.94
CA PHE A 244 -16.01 -15.21 -3.31
C PHE A 244 -14.91 -14.18 -3.06
N LEU A 245 -13.85 -14.62 -2.37
CA LEU A 245 -12.76 -13.80 -1.88
C LEU A 245 -11.46 -14.52 -2.11
N ALA A 246 -10.52 -13.87 -2.77
CA ALA A 246 -9.24 -14.45 -3.11
C ALA A 246 -8.10 -13.50 -2.71
N GLY A 247 -6.95 -14.11 -2.44
CA GLY A 247 -5.70 -13.42 -2.20
C GLY A 247 -4.53 -14.28 -2.67
N PHE A 248 -3.33 -13.71 -2.59
CA PHE A 248 -2.10 -14.43 -2.82
C PHE A 248 -1.06 -14.11 -1.74
N GLU A 249 -0.17 -15.05 -1.48
CA GLU A 249 0.95 -14.95 -0.56
C GLU A 249 2.26 -15.27 -1.31
N ASN A 250 3.40 -15.07 -0.66
CA ASN A 250 4.73 -15.50 -1.14
C ASN A 250 5.12 -15.05 -2.56
N ALA A 251 4.72 -13.82 -2.94
CA ALA A 251 5.08 -13.26 -4.24
C ALA A 251 6.60 -13.09 -4.38
N ARG A 252 7.20 -13.90 -5.25
CA ARG A 252 8.65 -13.93 -5.47
C ARG A 252 8.97 -14.14 -6.94
N ILE A 253 10.23 -13.96 -7.30
CA ILE A 253 10.71 -14.14 -8.67
C ILE A 253 11.83 -15.15 -8.77
N SER A 254 11.96 -15.79 -9.94
CA SER A 254 13.13 -16.58 -10.29
C SER A 254 14.25 -15.70 -10.86
N SER A 255 15.44 -16.28 -11.02
CA SER A 255 16.46 -15.73 -11.93
C SER A 255 15.99 -15.81 -13.38
N TYR A 256 16.71 -15.11 -14.28
CA TYR A 256 16.50 -15.27 -15.71
C TYR A 256 16.79 -16.70 -16.18
N TYR A 257 16.00 -17.13 -17.17
CA TYR A 257 16.20 -18.33 -17.97
C TYR A 257 15.86 -18.03 -19.44
N VAL A 258 16.21 -18.94 -20.34
CA VAL A 258 15.81 -18.85 -21.76
C VAL A 258 14.66 -19.82 -22.03
N ALA A 259 13.60 -19.33 -22.66
CA ALA A 259 12.52 -20.15 -23.20
C ALA A 259 12.09 -19.58 -24.55
N ASP A 260 11.92 -20.46 -25.55
CA ASP A 260 11.54 -20.10 -26.92
C ASP A 260 12.40 -18.96 -27.52
N GLY A 261 13.70 -19.00 -27.26
CA GLY A 261 14.67 -18.01 -27.75
C GLY A 261 14.58 -16.63 -27.10
N LYS A 262 13.82 -16.48 -26.00
CA LYS A 262 13.68 -15.23 -25.25
C LYS A 262 14.12 -15.39 -23.81
N TYR A 263 14.64 -14.31 -23.24
CA TYR A 263 14.85 -14.24 -21.80
C TYR A 263 13.51 -14.17 -21.08
N CYS A 264 13.40 -14.93 -20.01
CA CYS A 264 12.21 -15.00 -19.18
C CYS A 264 12.61 -15.01 -17.70
N TYR A 265 11.72 -14.57 -16.83
CA TYR A 265 11.75 -14.90 -15.42
C TYR A 265 10.34 -15.30 -14.98
N ASP A 266 10.25 -16.06 -13.90
CA ASP A 266 8.96 -16.44 -13.34
C ASP A 266 8.57 -15.53 -12.21
N VAL A 267 7.30 -15.12 -12.19
CA VAL A 267 6.63 -14.71 -10.96
C VAL A 267 5.96 -15.94 -10.35
N LEU A 268 6.29 -16.21 -9.09
CA LEU A 268 5.81 -17.35 -8.32
C LEU A 268 4.94 -16.80 -7.18
N LEU A 269 3.73 -17.34 -7.04
CA LEU A 269 2.73 -16.88 -6.08
C LEU A 269 2.01 -18.09 -5.50
N ASP A 270 1.54 -17.99 -4.26
CA ASP A 270 0.61 -18.95 -3.66
C ASP A 270 -0.77 -18.32 -3.60
N VAL A 271 -1.72 -18.75 -4.45
CA VAL A 271 -3.09 -18.22 -4.44
C VAL A 271 -4.00 -19.05 -3.56
N ARG A 272 -4.97 -18.40 -2.90
CA ARG A 272 -5.97 -19.06 -2.06
C ARG A 272 -7.22 -18.20 -1.89
N GLY A 273 -8.33 -18.84 -1.54
CA GLY A 273 -9.53 -18.18 -1.07
C GLY A 273 -9.47 -17.83 0.43
N HIS A 274 -10.27 -16.85 0.85
CA HIS A 274 -10.48 -16.52 2.27
C HIS A 274 -11.66 -17.28 2.90
N ASN A 275 -12.40 -18.04 2.10
CA ASN A 275 -13.47 -18.92 2.51
C ASN A 275 -13.53 -20.15 1.58
N ASP A 276 -14.53 -21.00 1.76
CA ASP A 276 -14.73 -22.23 0.99
C ASP A 276 -15.20 -21.99 -0.46
N LYS A 277 -15.62 -20.78 -0.82
CA LYS A 277 -16.03 -20.46 -2.19
C LYS A 277 -14.84 -20.46 -3.13
N SER A 278 -15.06 -21.04 -4.30
CA SER A 278 -14.11 -21.07 -5.41
C SER A 278 -14.54 -20.10 -6.49
N GLY A 279 -13.59 -19.66 -7.30
CA GLY A 279 -13.85 -18.68 -8.34
C GLY A 279 -12.64 -18.44 -9.23
N LYS A 280 -12.82 -17.55 -10.21
CA LYS A 280 -11.77 -17.17 -11.14
C LYS A 280 -11.28 -15.76 -10.84
N VAL A 281 -9.98 -15.57 -10.95
CA VAL A 281 -9.33 -14.26 -10.83
C VAL A 281 -8.43 -14.04 -12.05
N ILE A 282 -8.17 -12.78 -12.38
CA ILE A 282 -7.12 -12.41 -13.31
C ILE A 282 -5.90 -12.00 -12.48
N VAL A 283 -4.79 -12.72 -12.65
CA VAL A 283 -3.51 -12.33 -12.07
C VAL A 283 -2.71 -11.61 -13.15
N THR A 284 -2.37 -10.36 -12.90
CA THR A 284 -1.59 -9.50 -13.78
C THR A 284 -0.24 -9.20 -13.16
N VAL A 285 0.84 -9.50 -13.90
CA VAL A 285 2.17 -9.01 -13.59
C VAL A 285 2.39 -7.73 -14.38
N LEU A 286 2.56 -6.62 -13.67
CA LEU A 286 3.12 -5.38 -14.22
C LEU A 286 4.62 -5.43 -14.06
N ASP A 287 5.29 -5.44 -15.20
CA ASP A 287 6.72 -5.57 -15.30
C ASP A 287 7.36 -4.23 -15.72
N GLN A 288 8.34 -3.77 -14.94
CA GLN A 288 8.88 -2.42 -15.03
C GLN A 288 10.41 -2.46 -15.02
N PRO A 289 11.07 -2.57 -16.19
CA PRO A 289 12.53 -2.49 -16.26
C PRO A 289 13.01 -1.10 -15.84
N VAL A 290 14.24 -1.01 -15.29
CA VAL A 290 14.86 0.28 -14.95
C VAL A 290 14.99 1.19 -16.18
N ALA A 291 15.27 0.61 -17.34
CA ALA A 291 15.27 1.28 -18.63
C ALA A 291 14.44 0.46 -19.62
N GLY A 292 13.53 1.12 -20.33
CA GLY A 292 12.65 0.49 -21.31
C GLY A 292 11.17 0.74 -21.01
N LYS A 293 10.31 0.05 -21.76
CA LYS A 293 8.85 0.18 -21.64
C LYS A 293 8.32 -0.83 -20.63
N GLU A 294 7.32 -0.40 -19.85
CA GLU A 294 6.57 -1.35 -19.01
C GLU A 294 5.83 -2.37 -19.87
N SER A 295 5.70 -3.59 -19.35
CA SER A 295 4.93 -4.66 -19.98
C SER A 295 3.95 -5.27 -18.99
N ARG A 296 2.91 -5.93 -19.50
CA ARG A 296 1.87 -6.56 -18.68
C ARG A 296 1.61 -7.97 -19.18
N LEU A 297 1.57 -8.91 -18.25
CA LEU A 297 1.15 -10.30 -18.47
C LEU A 297 -0.06 -10.57 -17.60
N SER A 298 -1.18 -10.94 -18.20
CA SER A 298 -2.40 -11.32 -17.47
C SER A 298 -2.74 -12.78 -17.72
N ARG A 299 -3.12 -13.50 -16.66
CA ARG A 299 -3.56 -14.90 -16.73
C ARG A 299 -4.78 -15.11 -15.85
N GLU A 300 -5.77 -15.82 -16.40
CA GLU A 300 -6.89 -16.32 -15.59
C GLU A 300 -6.43 -17.50 -14.72
N VAL A 301 -6.74 -17.45 -13.44
CA VAL A 301 -6.39 -18.47 -12.44
C VAL A 301 -7.66 -18.87 -11.69
N GLU A 302 -7.87 -20.18 -11.56
CA GLU A 302 -8.93 -20.75 -10.73
C GLU A 302 -8.43 -20.92 -9.29
N VAL A 303 -9.14 -20.30 -8.34
CA VAL A 303 -8.87 -20.38 -6.90
C VAL A 303 -9.87 -21.35 -6.26
N LYS A 304 -9.37 -22.38 -5.59
CA LYS A 304 -10.16 -23.52 -5.07
C LYS A 304 -10.34 -23.46 -3.56
N GLY A 305 -11.27 -22.61 -3.12
CA GLY A 305 -11.54 -22.38 -1.70
C GLY A 305 -10.29 -21.98 -0.94
N MET A 306 -10.19 -22.35 0.35
CA MET A 306 -9.07 -21.95 1.20
C MET A 306 -7.74 -22.69 0.94
N LYS A 307 -7.71 -23.66 0.02
CA LYS A 307 -6.49 -24.43 -0.26
C LYS A 307 -5.47 -23.54 -0.98
N SER A 308 -4.26 -23.46 -0.43
CA SER A 308 -3.14 -22.79 -1.11
C SER A 308 -2.74 -23.53 -2.38
N GLN A 309 -2.60 -22.80 -3.48
CA GLN A 309 -2.26 -23.30 -4.80
C GLN A 309 -1.06 -22.52 -5.36
N PRO A 310 0.11 -23.15 -5.55
CA PRO A 310 1.23 -22.47 -6.17
C PRO A 310 0.94 -22.23 -7.65
N ILE A 311 1.21 -21.02 -8.12
CA ILE A 311 1.12 -20.63 -9.52
C ILE A 311 2.46 -20.08 -10.01
N ARG A 312 2.74 -20.37 -11.29
CA ARG A 312 3.93 -19.90 -12.02
C ARG A 312 3.47 -19.08 -13.21
N LEU A 313 3.97 -17.85 -13.31
CA LEU A 313 3.69 -16.91 -14.39
C LEU A 313 5.00 -16.57 -15.10
N PRO A 314 5.27 -17.16 -16.29
CA PRO A 314 6.47 -16.87 -17.04
C PRO A 314 6.33 -15.50 -17.73
N VAL A 315 7.23 -14.57 -17.40
CA VAL A 315 7.29 -13.22 -17.96
C VAL A 315 8.43 -13.16 -18.96
N ALA A 316 8.09 -13.11 -20.26
CA ALA A 316 9.07 -12.91 -21.33
C ALA A 316 9.52 -11.45 -21.38
N VAL A 317 10.81 -11.25 -21.65
CA VAL A 317 11.46 -9.93 -21.65
C VAL A 317 12.31 -9.76 -22.90
N ASP A 318 12.40 -8.52 -23.39
CA ASP A 318 13.22 -8.21 -24.57
C ASP A 318 14.72 -8.29 -24.25
N SER A 319 15.12 -7.84 -23.07
CA SER A 319 16.48 -7.93 -22.58
C SER A 319 16.54 -8.11 -21.06
N PRO A 320 17.54 -8.85 -20.54
CA PRO A 320 17.79 -8.92 -19.12
C PRO A 320 18.19 -7.54 -18.60
N SER A 321 17.56 -7.09 -17.53
CA SER A 321 17.90 -5.85 -16.82
C SER A 321 17.47 -5.92 -15.37
N GLN A 322 17.92 -4.97 -14.54
CA GLN A 322 17.28 -4.78 -13.24
C GLN A 322 15.85 -4.26 -13.46
N ARG A 323 14.89 -4.77 -12.67
CA ARG A 323 13.47 -4.47 -12.86
C ARG A 323 12.73 -4.48 -11.54
N LYS A 324 11.59 -3.80 -11.53
CA LYS A 324 10.54 -3.96 -10.52
C LYS A 324 9.43 -4.81 -11.12
N ALA A 325 8.78 -5.61 -10.29
CA ALA A 325 7.60 -6.37 -10.66
C ALA A 325 6.50 -6.13 -9.63
N THR A 326 5.30 -5.85 -10.11
CA THR A 326 4.11 -5.67 -9.28
C THR A 326 3.08 -6.71 -9.71
N VAL A 327 2.48 -7.39 -8.75
CA VAL A 327 1.43 -8.38 -8.99
C VAL A 327 0.11 -7.80 -8.55
N MET A 328 -0.89 -7.90 -9.42
CA MET A 328 -2.25 -7.50 -9.16
C MET A 328 -3.18 -8.68 -9.40
N MET A 329 -4.05 -8.97 -8.44
CA MET A 329 -5.12 -9.94 -8.54
C MET A 329 -6.45 -9.20 -8.61
N THR A 330 -7.19 -9.38 -9.69
CA THR A 330 -8.51 -8.77 -9.90
C THR A 330 -9.60 -9.81 -10.10
N GLU A 331 -10.84 -9.44 -9.82
CA GLU A 331 -12.00 -10.26 -10.13
C GLU A 331 -12.20 -10.39 -11.63
N ALA A 332 -12.44 -11.62 -12.10
CA ALA A 332 -12.78 -11.87 -13.49
C ALA A 332 -14.14 -11.23 -13.82
N GLY A 333 -14.16 -10.33 -14.81
CA GLY A 333 -15.36 -9.62 -15.25
C GLY A 333 -15.41 -8.15 -14.77
N THR A 334 -15.46 -7.92 -13.46
CA THR A 334 -15.58 -6.54 -12.92
C THR A 334 -14.25 -5.78 -12.96
N GLY A 335 -13.12 -6.48 -12.83
CA GLY A 335 -11.79 -5.87 -12.72
C GLY A 335 -11.46 -5.31 -11.33
N ALA A 336 -12.36 -5.47 -10.35
CA ALA A 336 -12.15 -5.02 -8.97
C ALA A 336 -10.88 -5.64 -8.38
N THR A 337 -10.04 -4.85 -7.70
CA THR A 337 -8.76 -5.34 -7.18
C THR A 337 -8.96 -6.06 -5.84
N PHE A 338 -8.65 -7.36 -5.82
CA PHE A 338 -8.54 -8.14 -4.58
C PHE A 338 -7.25 -7.84 -3.84
N ARG A 339 -6.11 -7.86 -4.54
CA ARG A 339 -4.79 -7.60 -3.94
C ARG A 339 -3.84 -7.00 -4.97
N LEU A 340 -3.04 -6.04 -4.54
CA LEU A 340 -1.90 -5.51 -5.29
C LEU A 340 -0.69 -5.56 -4.38
N ALA A 341 0.42 -6.10 -4.87
CA ALA A 341 1.66 -6.16 -4.12
C ALA A 341 2.85 -6.00 -5.06
N ARG A 342 3.76 -5.09 -4.70
CA ARG A 342 5.08 -5.04 -5.31
C ARG A 342 5.94 -6.17 -4.75
N ILE A 343 6.67 -6.85 -5.63
CA ILE A 343 7.63 -7.88 -5.21
C ILE A 343 8.82 -7.18 -4.59
N ALA A 344 9.04 -7.39 -3.29
CA ALA A 344 10.07 -6.69 -2.52
C ALA A 344 11.49 -7.11 -2.93
N GLU A 345 11.74 -8.41 -3.02
CA GLU A 345 13.05 -8.97 -3.34
C GLU A 345 13.16 -9.25 -4.84
N THR A 346 13.82 -8.35 -5.57
CA THR A 346 14.07 -8.53 -7.01
C THR A 346 15.53 -8.81 -7.36
N SER A 347 16.38 -9.08 -6.36
CA SER A 347 17.82 -9.33 -6.55
C SER A 347 18.13 -10.52 -7.45
N ALA A 348 17.21 -11.49 -7.57
CA ALA A 348 17.35 -12.59 -8.51
C ALA A 348 17.42 -12.14 -9.99
N LEU A 349 17.00 -10.91 -10.31
CA LEU A 349 17.12 -10.29 -11.63
C LEU A 349 18.31 -9.32 -11.74
N ASN A 350 19.13 -9.19 -10.69
CA ASN A 350 20.36 -8.41 -10.79
C ASN A 350 21.28 -9.09 -11.80
N LEU A 351 21.69 -8.36 -12.84
CA LEU A 351 22.56 -8.92 -13.87
C LEU A 351 23.93 -9.32 -13.30
N MET A 352 24.42 -8.55 -12.34
CA MET A 352 25.69 -8.78 -11.69
C MET A 352 25.68 -8.18 -10.28
N SER A 353 26.30 -8.87 -9.33
CA SER A 353 26.66 -8.35 -8.02
C SER A 353 28.10 -8.74 -7.74
N VAL A 354 28.92 -7.78 -7.32
CA VAL A 354 30.35 -7.98 -7.11
C VAL A 354 30.71 -7.58 -5.69
N TYR A 355 31.48 -8.42 -5.02
CA TYR A 355 32.19 -8.04 -3.80
C TYR A 355 33.61 -8.58 -3.82
N LEU A 356 34.51 -7.89 -3.13
CA LEU A 356 35.86 -8.38 -2.92
C LEU A 356 35.85 -9.36 -1.75
N ASP A 357 36.35 -10.58 -1.95
CA ASP A 357 36.51 -11.52 -0.86
C ASP A 357 37.65 -11.04 0.06
N ARG A 358 37.27 -10.51 1.23
CA ARG A 358 38.19 -10.01 2.25
C ARG A 358 38.00 -10.78 3.54
N THR A 359 38.99 -11.61 3.85
CA THR A 359 39.20 -12.15 5.20
C THR A 359 40.51 -11.60 5.76
N TYR A 360 40.71 -11.68 7.07
CA TYR A 360 41.98 -11.31 7.74
C TYR A 360 43.21 -12.09 7.20
N TYR A 361 42.98 -13.16 6.43
CA TYR A 361 44.00 -14.07 5.90
C TYR A 361 44.12 -14.02 4.37
N THR A 362 43.41 -13.13 3.68
CA THR A 362 43.52 -13.00 2.22
C THR A 362 44.88 -12.40 1.90
N THR A 363 45.82 -13.24 1.42
CA THR A 363 47.09 -12.76 0.88
C THR A 363 46.85 -12.09 -0.47
N GLU A 364 47.77 -11.23 -0.90
CA GLU A 364 47.66 -10.53 -2.19
C GLU A 364 47.55 -11.48 -3.40
N GLU A 365 48.04 -12.72 -3.26
CA GLU A 365 47.97 -13.76 -4.29
C GLU A 365 46.63 -14.51 -4.32
N ARG A 366 45.82 -14.36 -3.27
CA ARG A 366 44.50 -15.01 -3.12
C ARG A 366 43.35 -14.01 -3.22
N ALA A 367 43.64 -12.74 -3.53
CA ALA A 367 42.59 -11.74 -3.70
C ALA A 367 41.73 -12.09 -4.91
N VAL A 368 40.41 -12.13 -4.70
CA VAL A 368 39.42 -12.37 -5.75
C VAL A 368 38.26 -11.40 -5.63
N ALA A 369 37.68 -11.04 -6.77
CA ALA A 369 36.35 -10.45 -6.84
C ALA A 369 35.34 -11.58 -7.06
N VAL A 370 34.44 -11.77 -6.11
CA VAL A 370 33.34 -12.74 -6.23
C VAL A 370 32.19 -12.05 -6.95
N CYS A 371 31.82 -12.61 -8.09
CA CYS A 371 30.78 -12.10 -8.97
C CYS A 371 29.62 -13.09 -9.01
N SER A 372 28.44 -12.64 -8.60
CA SER A 372 27.18 -13.35 -8.78
C SER A 372 26.47 -12.78 -10.02
N LEU A 373 26.21 -13.62 -11.02
CA LEU A 373 25.65 -13.24 -12.32
C LEU A 373 24.22 -13.77 -12.47
N GLY A 374 23.27 -12.88 -12.72
CA GLY A 374 21.85 -13.22 -12.85
C GLY A 374 21.42 -13.71 -14.23
N LEU A 375 22.37 -14.07 -15.11
CA LEU A 375 22.08 -14.55 -16.45
C LEU A 375 21.96 -16.08 -16.52
N PRO A 376 21.28 -16.64 -17.54
CA PRO A 376 21.22 -18.07 -17.78
C PRO A 376 22.60 -18.65 -18.11
N ASP A 377 22.88 -19.89 -17.68
CA ASP A 377 24.19 -20.54 -17.89
C ASP A 377 24.63 -20.57 -19.35
N GLU A 378 23.69 -20.71 -20.28
CA GLU A 378 23.96 -20.67 -21.72
C GLU A 378 24.55 -19.33 -22.18
N ALA A 379 24.05 -18.21 -21.66
CA ALA A 379 24.60 -16.88 -21.93
C ALA A 379 25.97 -16.68 -21.26
N LEU A 380 26.17 -17.29 -20.08
CA LEU A 380 27.40 -17.15 -19.30
C LEU A 380 28.58 -17.96 -19.85
N ARG A 381 28.34 -19.12 -20.48
CA ARG A 381 29.40 -19.95 -21.07
C ARG A 381 30.22 -19.23 -22.15
N ALA A 382 29.64 -18.24 -22.83
CA ALA A 382 30.33 -17.42 -23.82
C ALA A 382 30.85 -16.09 -23.25
N THR A 383 30.70 -15.87 -21.93
CA THR A 383 31.04 -14.63 -21.25
C THR A 383 32.33 -14.78 -20.46
N LYS A 384 33.17 -13.75 -20.50
CA LYS A 384 34.38 -13.62 -19.70
C LYS A 384 34.28 -12.37 -18.84
N LEU A 385 34.70 -12.47 -17.59
CA LEU A 385 34.80 -11.33 -16.68
C LEU A 385 36.24 -10.80 -16.68
N VAL A 386 36.40 -9.48 -16.67
CA VAL A 386 37.70 -8.81 -16.67
C VAL A 386 37.72 -7.75 -15.59
N ALA A 387 38.57 -7.95 -14.58
CA ALA A 387 38.83 -6.92 -13.59
C ALA A 387 39.85 -5.92 -14.11
N THR A 388 39.53 -4.62 -14.04
CA THR A 388 40.48 -3.54 -14.34
C THR A 388 40.59 -2.54 -13.20
N ASP A 389 41.72 -1.83 -13.14
CA ASP A 389 41.80 -0.60 -12.34
C ASP A 389 41.04 0.57 -13.01
N ASP A 390 41.11 1.74 -12.37
CA ASP A 390 40.51 2.99 -12.84
C ASP A 390 41.12 3.53 -14.14
N LYS A 391 42.31 3.05 -14.50
CA LYS A 391 43.04 3.39 -15.74
C LYS A 391 42.86 2.33 -16.82
N GLY A 392 42.06 1.30 -16.57
CA GLY A 392 41.79 0.20 -17.51
C GLY A 392 42.88 -0.87 -17.57
N LYS A 393 43.85 -0.88 -16.64
CA LYS A 393 44.86 -1.95 -16.53
C LYS A 393 44.17 -3.21 -16.02
N VAL A 394 44.34 -4.32 -16.74
CA VAL A 394 43.76 -5.62 -16.34
C VAL A 394 44.45 -6.15 -15.08
N LEU A 395 43.66 -6.36 -14.04
CA LEU A 395 44.06 -6.95 -12.76
C LEU A 395 43.85 -8.47 -12.76
N GLY A 396 42.89 -8.96 -13.53
CA GLY A 396 42.72 -10.38 -13.81
C GLY A 396 41.45 -10.66 -14.59
N GLU A 397 41.28 -11.91 -14.98
CA GLU A 397 40.24 -12.30 -15.92
C GLU A 397 39.89 -13.79 -15.80
N THR A 398 38.71 -14.17 -16.26
CA THR A 398 38.26 -15.57 -16.30
C THR A 398 38.36 -16.15 -17.71
N GLN A 399 38.24 -17.47 -17.86
CA GLN A 399 38.11 -18.09 -19.19
C GLN A 399 36.64 -18.13 -19.62
N GLU A 400 35.78 -18.55 -18.71
CA GLU A 400 34.33 -18.56 -18.83
C GLU A 400 33.71 -18.01 -17.54
N ALA A 401 32.42 -17.71 -17.57
CA ALA A 401 31.66 -17.31 -16.41
C ALA A 401 30.57 -18.33 -16.10
N SER A 402 30.27 -18.45 -14.81
CA SER A 402 29.11 -19.13 -14.26
C SER A 402 28.34 -18.18 -13.32
N ARG A 403 27.17 -18.61 -12.85
CA ARG A 403 26.34 -17.80 -11.93
C ARG A 403 27.12 -17.32 -10.71
N GLU A 404 28.03 -18.12 -10.20
CA GLU A 404 29.03 -17.70 -9.22
C GLU A 404 30.41 -17.83 -9.86
N THR A 405 31.15 -16.74 -9.96
CA THR A 405 32.47 -16.70 -10.60
C THR A 405 33.43 -15.90 -9.75
N GLN A 406 34.65 -16.40 -9.56
CA GLN A 406 35.72 -15.67 -8.89
C GLN A 406 36.71 -15.13 -9.93
N VAL A 407 36.86 -13.80 -9.97
CA VAL A 407 37.86 -13.15 -10.82
C VAL A 407 39.14 -12.94 -10.00
N PRO A 408 40.29 -13.54 -10.37
CA PRO A 408 41.53 -13.32 -9.65
C PRO A 408 41.96 -11.86 -9.74
N MET A 409 42.49 -11.30 -8.66
CA MET A 409 42.88 -9.90 -8.56
C MET A 409 44.38 -9.79 -8.28
N LYS A 410 45.18 -9.39 -9.27
CA LYS A 410 46.63 -9.16 -9.10
C LYS A 410 46.91 -7.85 -8.36
N ILE A 411 46.54 -7.77 -7.08
CA ILE A 411 46.64 -6.52 -6.31
C ILE A 411 48.09 -6.08 -6.02
N LYS A 412 49.08 -7.00 -6.11
CA LYS A 412 50.52 -6.65 -6.11
C LYS A 412 50.92 -5.65 -7.19
N ALA A 413 50.13 -5.56 -8.26
CA ALA A 413 50.39 -4.66 -9.38
C ALA A 413 49.85 -3.24 -9.15
N LEU A 414 49.25 -2.97 -7.98
CA LEU A 414 48.74 -1.67 -7.57
C LEU A 414 49.67 -1.03 -6.54
N ASP A 415 49.83 0.28 -6.61
CA ASP A 415 50.56 1.04 -5.58
C ASP A 415 49.82 0.99 -4.24
N VAL A 416 50.51 1.25 -3.13
CA VAL A 416 49.85 1.33 -1.81
C VAL A 416 48.88 2.51 -1.79
N GLY A 417 47.58 2.24 -1.60
CA GLY A 417 46.56 3.28 -1.57
C GLY A 417 45.12 2.75 -1.74
N SER A 418 44.19 3.67 -1.97
CA SER A 418 42.81 3.35 -2.32
C SER A 418 42.66 3.30 -3.84
N HIS A 419 42.10 2.21 -4.35
CA HIS A 419 41.92 1.98 -5.79
C HIS A 419 40.47 1.59 -6.07
N SER A 420 39.94 2.10 -7.17
CA SER A 420 38.67 1.61 -7.72
C SER A 420 38.94 0.43 -8.65
N VAL A 421 38.11 -0.60 -8.55
CA VAL A 421 38.15 -1.78 -9.42
C VAL A 421 36.86 -1.83 -10.21
N ASN A 422 36.97 -1.99 -11.52
CA ASN A 422 35.85 -2.22 -12.43
C ASN A 422 35.85 -3.70 -12.83
N ILE A 423 34.68 -4.30 -12.98
CA ILE A 423 34.46 -5.68 -13.46
C ILE A 423 33.56 -5.64 -14.67
#